data_AF-A0A9P8K2Y1-F1
#
_entry.id   AF-A0A9P8K2Y1-F1
#
_cell.length_a   1.000
_cell.length_b   1.000
_cell.length_c   1.000
_cell.angle_alpha   90.00
_cell.angle_beta   90.00
_cell.angle_gamma   90.00
#
_symmetry.space_group_name_H-M   'P 1'
#
loop_
_entity.id
_entity.type
_entity.pdbx_description
1 polymer ?
#
loop_
_entity_poly.entity_id
_entity_poly.type
_entity_poly.pdbx_seq_one_letter_code
_entity_poly.pdbx_strand_id
1 'polypeptide(L)'
;MRVTLALPTICGPAALGVKTGRWEIRCLDGFANPYLALCSLLAAGLNGVEAEKHMEMKDCTENPARLTEAQRAELGITKRMPASLEESLHHLETARVLKQGMNPRLIDDYVVMKRAEKQTLEKMGEKERHAWLIERY
;
A
#
# COMPACT_ATOMS: atom_id res chain seq x y z
N MET A 1 -23.66 7.71 -1.57
CA MET A 1 -22.65 6.77 -2.06
C MET A 1 -21.92 7.36 -3.28
N ARG A 2 -20.96 8.25 -3.01
CA ARG A 2 -19.89 8.65 -3.93
C ARG A 2 -18.66 8.76 -3.06
N VAL A 3 -17.80 7.78 -3.17
CA VAL A 3 -16.44 7.87 -2.67
C VAL A 3 -15.61 7.76 -3.93
N THR A 4 -14.62 8.64 -4.08
CA THR A 4 -13.67 8.66 -5.19
C THR A 4 -12.26 8.65 -4.56
N LEU A 5 -11.57 7.50 -4.61
CA LEU A 5 -10.11 7.36 -4.58
C LEU A 5 -9.59 7.80 -5.94
N ALA A 6 -9.21 9.06 -6.04
CA ALA A 6 -8.20 9.48 -6.98
C ALA A 6 -6.83 9.36 -6.29
N LEU A 7 -6.08 8.32 -6.62
CA LEU A 7 -4.63 8.26 -6.44
C LEU A 7 -3.98 8.14 -7.84
N PRO A 8 -2.77 8.68 -8.02
CA PRO A 8 -2.37 9.39 -9.23
C PRO A 8 -2.50 8.62 -10.54
N THR A 9 -3.11 9.27 -11.51
CA THR A 9 -2.88 9.06 -12.94
C THR A 9 -1.45 9.44 -13.31
N ILE A 10 -0.53 8.47 -13.32
CA ILE A 10 0.63 8.55 -14.21
C ILE A 10 0.11 8.29 -15.63
N CYS A 11 0.07 9.37 -16.41
CA CYS A 11 0.12 9.46 -17.87
C CYS A 11 -0.81 8.53 -18.68
N GLY A 12 -2.05 8.98 -18.88
CA GLY A 12 -2.97 8.51 -19.93
C GLY A 12 -3.94 9.63 -20.29
N PRO A 13 -4.48 9.70 -21.52
CA PRO A 13 -5.34 10.79 -21.96
C PRO A 13 -6.56 10.92 -21.02
N ALA A 14 -7.01 12.16 -20.83
CA ALA A 14 -7.94 12.67 -19.81
C ALA A 14 -9.38 12.09 -19.81
N ALA A 15 -9.58 10.84 -20.27
CA ALA A 15 -10.88 10.23 -20.53
C ALA A 15 -11.10 8.88 -19.82
N LEU A 16 -10.37 8.57 -18.76
CA LEU A 16 -10.59 7.37 -17.94
C LEU A 16 -10.82 7.78 -16.48
N GLY A 17 -11.98 8.38 -16.23
CA GLY A 17 -12.53 8.42 -14.88
C GLY A 17 -12.72 7.00 -14.35
N VAL A 18 -12.77 6.86 -13.02
CA VAL A 18 -13.13 5.62 -12.32
C VAL A 18 -14.35 5.01 -13.02
N LYS A 19 -14.18 3.87 -13.70
CA LYS A 19 -15.33 3.15 -14.28
C LYS A 19 -16.29 2.83 -13.15
N THR A 20 -17.58 3.10 -13.36
CA THR A 20 -18.62 2.93 -12.34
C THR A 20 -18.50 1.58 -11.64
N GLY A 21 -18.33 1.60 -10.31
CA GLY A 21 -18.25 0.41 -9.46
C GLY A 21 -16.90 -0.31 -9.39
N ARG A 22 -15.79 0.29 -9.84
CA ARG A 22 -14.45 -0.31 -9.76
C ARG A 22 -13.42 0.64 -9.17
N TRP A 23 -12.36 0.08 -8.61
CA TRP A 23 -11.23 0.82 -8.04
C TRP A 23 -9.91 0.25 -8.56
N GLU A 24 -8.95 1.13 -8.82
CA GLU A 24 -7.58 0.74 -9.19
C GLU A 24 -6.63 1.11 -8.05
N ILE A 25 -5.85 0.13 -7.57
CA ILE A 25 -4.88 0.32 -6.50
C ILE A 25 -3.49 0.19 -7.10
N ARG A 26 -2.79 1.32 -7.22
CA ARG A 26 -1.52 1.43 -7.96
C ARG A 26 -0.26 1.28 -7.11
N CYS A 27 -0.41 1.05 -5.80
CA CYS A 27 0.72 0.90 -4.88
C CYS A 27 1.24 -0.54 -4.76
N LEU A 28 0.66 -1.49 -5.51
CA LEU A 28 1.13 -2.88 -5.56
C LEU A 28 2.16 -3.04 -6.67
N ASP A 29 3.24 -3.76 -6.37
CA ASP A 29 4.30 -4.12 -7.31
C ASP A 29 4.31 -5.62 -7.62
N GLY A 30 5.22 -6.06 -8.51
CA GLY A 30 5.37 -7.46 -8.89
C GLY A 30 6.04 -8.35 -7.84
N PHE A 31 6.60 -7.79 -6.77
CA PHE A 31 7.23 -8.55 -5.69
C PHE A 31 6.23 -8.95 -4.59
N ALA A 32 5.08 -8.28 -4.55
CA ALA A 32 4.02 -8.61 -3.62
C ALA A 32 3.38 -9.97 -3.96
N ASN A 33 3.19 -10.82 -2.95
CA ASN A 33 2.39 -12.03 -3.11
C ASN A 33 0.93 -11.63 -3.42
N PRO A 34 0.37 -12.00 -4.59
CA PRO A 34 -0.95 -11.52 -5.02
C PRO A 34 -2.08 -11.96 -4.09
N TYR A 35 -1.94 -13.13 -3.45
CA TYR A 35 -2.93 -13.63 -2.50
C TYR A 35 -2.93 -12.80 -1.21
N LEU A 36 -1.75 -12.56 -0.63
CA LEU A 36 -1.64 -11.74 0.59
C LEU A 36 -2.07 -10.29 0.34
N ALA A 37 -1.71 -9.74 -0.83
CA ALA A 37 -2.12 -8.40 -1.23
C ALA A 37 -3.66 -8.31 -1.35
N LEU A 38 -4.29 -9.24 -2.07
CA LEU A 38 -5.74 -9.26 -2.23
C LEU A 38 -6.47 -9.46 -0.90
N CYS A 39 -6.03 -10.40 -0.07
CA CYS A 39 -6.60 -10.62 1.25
C CYS A 39 -6.50 -9.38 2.14
N SER A 40 -5.35 -8.68 2.13
CA SER A 40 -5.14 -7.46 2.91
C SER A 40 -6.08 -6.34 2.47
N LEU A 41 -6.26 -6.18 1.15
CA LEU A 41 -7.19 -5.20 0.58
C LEU A 41 -8.64 -5.49 0.95
N LEU A 42 -9.06 -6.75 0.88
CA LEU A 42 -10.40 -7.17 1.27
C LEU A 42 -10.64 -6.96 2.76
N ALA A 43 -9.69 -7.35 3.62
CA ALA A 43 -9.79 -7.15 5.07
C ALA A 43 -9.92 -5.66 5.42
N ALA A 44 -9.10 -4.80 4.82
CA ALA A 44 -9.17 -3.36 5.03
C ALA A 44 -10.48 -2.74 4.49
N GLY A 45 -10.92 -3.18 3.32
CA GLY A 45 -12.16 -2.72 2.69
C GLY A 45 -13.41 -3.12 3.49
N LEU A 46 -13.50 -4.37 3.92
CA LEU A 46 -14.59 -4.87 4.76
C LEU A 46 -14.64 -4.12 6.09
N ASN A 47 -13.49 -3.93 6.76
CA ASN A 47 -13.45 -3.12 7.97
C ASN A 47 -13.93 -1.69 7.76
N GLY A 48 -13.63 -1.08 6.61
CA GLY A 48 -14.12 0.24 6.24
C GLY A 48 -15.63 0.30 6.10
N VAL A 49 -16.22 -0.72 5.46
CA VAL A 49 -17.68 -0.83 5.29
C VAL A 49 -18.37 -1.08 6.63
N GLU A 50 -17.89 -2.04 7.43
CA GLU A 50 -18.46 -2.37 8.73
C GLU A 50 -18.41 -1.21 9.72
N ALA A 51 -17.32 -0.44 9.69
CA ALA A 51 -17.14 0.74 10.55
C ALA A 51 -17.74 2.03 9.96
N GLU A 52 -18.46 1.95 8.84
CA GLU A 52 -19.04 3.09 8.12
C GLU A 52 -18.03 4.24 7.91
N LYS A 53 -16.78 3.88 7.62
CA LYS A 53 -15.70 4.86 7.47
C LYS A 53 -15.90 5.68 6.20
N HIS A 54 -15.97 6.99 6.38
CA HIS A 54 -15.98 7.94 5.29
C HIS A 54 -14.56 8.31 4.85
N MET A 55 -14.41 8.58 3.56
CA MET A 55 -13.15 9.07 3.01
C MET A 55 -13.01 10.56 3.31
N GLU A 56 -11.95 10.92 4.04
CA GLU A 56 -11.64 12.32 4.37
C GLU A 56 -10.85 13.01 3.25
N MET A 57 -10.14 12.24 2.42
CA MET A 57 -9.37 12.73 1.29
C MET A 57 -10.29 13.17 0.15
N LYS A 58 -9.98 14.33 -0.44
CA LYS A 58 -10.62 14.85 -1.65
C LYS A 58 -9.95 14.28 -2.90
N ASP A 59 -10.64 14.41 -4.02
CA ASP A 59 -10.10 14.02 -5.32
C ASP A 59 -8.87 14.86 -5.70
N CYS A 60 -7.77 14.17 -5.98
CA CYS A 60 -6.57 14.77 -6.53
C CYS A 60 -6.59 14.68 -8.06
N THR A 61 -6.91 15.79 -8.73
CA THR A 61 -6.97 15.89 -10.20
C THR A 61 -5.62 16.21 -10.84
N GLU A 62 -4.71 16.80 -10.07
CA GLU A 62 -3.36 17.17 -10.49
C GLU A 62 -2.36 16.05 -10.21
N ASN A 63 -1.16 16.15 -10.81
CA ASN A 63 -0.07 15.24 -10.49
C ASN A 63 0.36 15.42 -9.00
N PRO A 64 0.19 14.40 -8.13
CA PRO A 64 0.51 14.49 -6.70
C PRO A 64 1.99 14.76 -6.42
N ALA A 65 2.88 14.38 -7.34
CA ALA A 65 4.31 14.66 -7.21
C ALA A 65 4.63 16.16 -7.29
N ARG A 66 3.74 16.97 -7.88
CA ARG A 66 3.90 18.43 -8.02
C ARG A 66 3.25 19.22 -6.88
N LEU A 67 2.43 18.57 -6.06
CA LEU A 67 1.74 19.24 -4.96
C LEU A 67 2.71 19.58 -3.83
N THR A 68 2.66 20.83 -3.39
CA THR A 68 3.29 21.27 -2.14
C THR A 68 2.59 20.62 -0.94
N GLU A 69 3.25 20.63 0.23
CA GLU A 69 2.66 20.07 1.45
C GLU A 69 1.36 20.77 1.84
N ALA A 70 1.26 22.09 1.64
CA ALA A 70 0.05 22.86 1.91
C ALA A 70 -1.12 22.40 1.01
N GLN A 71 -0.86 22.22 -0.29
CA GLN A 71 -1.88 21.75 -1.24
C GLN A 71 -2.33 20.31 -0.93
N ARG A 72 -1.40 19.44 -0.48
CA ARG A 72 -1.75 18.09 -0.01
C ARG A 72 -2.68 18.13 1.20
N ALA A 73 -2.38 19.01 2.16
CA ALA A 73 -3.21 19.18 3.35
C ALA A 73 -4.63 19.68 3.00
N GLU A 74 -4.79 20.58 2.02
CA GLU A 74 -6.10 21.04 1.53
C GLU A 74 -6.96 19.92 0.92
N LEU A 75 -6.29 18.90 0.36
CA LEU A 75 -6.90 17.67 -0.15
C LEU A 75 -7.12 16.60 0.93
N GLY A 76 -6.77 16.87 2.19
CA GLY A 76 -6.85 15.89 3.28
C GLY A 76 -5.74 14.83 3.26
N ILE A 77 -4.72 15.00 2.43
CA ILE A 77 -3.57 14.09 2.34
C ILE A 77 -2.55 14.51 3.41
N THR A 78 -2.74 14.00 4.62
CA THR A 78 -1.95 14.37 5.81
C THR A 78 -0.84 13.37 6.15
N LYS A 79 -0.92 12.15 5.59
CA LYS A 79 0.03 11.06 5.85
C LYS A 79 0.62 10.56 4.54
N ARG A 80 1.94 10.37 4.53
CA ARG A 80 2.65 9.77 3.41
C ARG A 80 2.71 8.26 3.57
N MET A 81 2.91 7.57 2.45
CA MET A 81 3.27 6.15 2.45
C MET A 81 4.62 5.96 3.15
N PRO A 82 4.85 4.80 3.78
CA PRO A 82 6.14 4.48 4.38
C PRO A 82 7.29 4.66 3.39
N ALA A 83 8.38 5.25 3.85
CA ALA A 83 9.58 5.53 3.03
C ALA A 83 10.59 4.36 3.06
N SER A 84 10.37 3.37 3.92
CA SER A 84 11.24 2.21 4.05
C SER A 84 10.46 0.93 4.33
N LEU A 85 11.11 -0.21 4.04
CA LEU A 85 10.57 -1.52 4.41
C LEU A 85 10.40 -1.64 5.94
N GLU A 86 11.33 -1.11 6.73
CA GLU A 86 11.24 -1.19 8.20
C GLU A 86 10.01 -0.45 8.74
N GLU A 87 9.76 0.77 8.25
CA GLU A 87 8.57 1.55 8.60
C GLU A 87 7.29 0.80 8.18
N SER A 88 7.28 0.18 7.00
CA SER A 88 6.15 -0.62 6.53
C SER A 88 5.88 -1.82 7.45
N LEU A 89 6.93 -2.52 7.88
CA LEU A 89 6.83 -3.67 8.78
C LEU A 89 6.36 -3.25 10.17
N HIS A 90 6.81 -2.10 10.68
CA HIS A 90 6.35 -1.55 11.96
C HIS A 90 4.84 -1.22 11.93
N HIS A 91 4.37 -0.61 10.84
CA HIS A 91 2.94 -0.36 10.67
C HIS A 91 2.13 -1.65 10.55
N LEU A 92 2.66 -2.66 9.85
CA LEU A 92 2.00 -3.96 9.70
C LEU A 92 1.90 -4.71 11.03
N GLU A 93 2.95 -4.70 11.83
CA GLU A 93 3.02 -5.36 13.15
C GLU A 93 1.94 -4.85 14.12
N THR A 94 1.56 -3.58 14.00
CA THR A 94 0.54 -2.93 14.83
C THR A 94 -0.84 -2.84 14.15
N ALA A 95 -0.98 -3.33 12.92
CA ALA A 95 -2.20 -3.24 12.12
C ALA A 95 -3.30 -4.21 12.61
N ARG A 96 -4.07 -3.76 13.62
CA ARG A 96 -5.18 -4.54 14.20
C ARG A 96 -6.19 -5.03 13.15
N VAL A 97 -6.52 -4.19 12.17
CA VAL A 97 -7.48 -4.52 11.10
C VAL A 97 -7.03 -5.74 10.32
N LEU A 98 -5.75 -5.80 9.92
CA LEU A 98 -5.22 -6.94 9.16
C LEU A 98 -5.07 -8.18 10.04
N LYS A 99 -4.65 -8.02 11.30
CA LYS A 99 -4.58 -9.13 12.26
C LYS A 99 -5.94 -9.76 12.53
N GLN A 100 -7.00 -8.96 12.61
CA GLN A 100 -8.38 -9.44 12.82
C GLN A 100 -9.00 -10.02 11.55
N GLY A 101 -8.79 -9.39 10.39
CA GLY A 101 -9.37 -9.83 9.12
C GLY A 101 -8.65 -11.04 8.48
N MET A 102 -7.46 -11.37 8.95
CA MET A 102 -6.70 -12.55 8.51
C MET A 102 -6.43 -13.46 9.72
N ASN A 103 -5.17 -13.80 9.98
CA ASN A 103 -4.74 -14.52 11.17
C ASN A 103 -3.60 -13.72 11.83
N PRO A 104 -3.67 -13.40 13.13
CA PRO A 104 -2.61 -12.65 13.80
C PRO A 104 -1.23 -13.32 13.67
N ARG A 105 -1.17 -14.65 13.78
CA ARG A 105 0.09 -15.40 13.65
C ARG A 105 0.69 -15.27 12.25
N LEU A 106 -0.14 -15.29 11.21
CA LEU A 106 0.33 -15.11 9.84
C LEU A 106 1.02 -13.75 9.64
N ILE A 107 0.45 -12.69 10.22
CA ILE A 107 1.04 -11.35 10.14
C ILE A 107 2.35 -11.29 10.94
N ASP A 108 2.36 -11.85 12.15
CA ASP A 108 3.55 -11.85 13.01
C ASP A 108 4.69 -12.65 12.37
N ASP A 109 4.42 -13.84 11.86
CA ASP A 109 5.39 -14.70 11.17
C ASP A 109 5.91 -14.03 9.89
N TYR A 110 5.03 -13.36 9.12
CA TYR A 110 5.43 -12.62 7.92
C TYR A 110 6.40 -11.48 8.26
N VAL A 111 6.12 -10.73 9.33
CA VAL A 111 7.00 -9.64 9.79
C VAL A 111 8.37 -10.19 10.20
N VAL A 112 8.41 -11.29 10.98
CA VAL A 112 9.66 -11.95 11.37
C VAL A 112 10.44 -12.41 10.14
N MET A 113 9.77 -13.07 9.20
CA MET A 113 10.37 -13.56 7.96
C MET A 113 10.96 -12.41 7.12
N LYS A 114 10.22 -11.30 6.94
CA LYS A 114 10.70 -10.15 6.15
C LYS A 114 11.86 -9.41 6.83
N ARG A 115 11.88 -9.31 8.17
CA ARG A 115 13.03 -8.77 8.90
C ARG A 115 14.28 -9.64 8.72
N ALA A 116 14.13 -10.97 8.78
CA ALA A 116 15.24 -11.90 8.54
C ALA A 116 15.75 -11.85 7.08
N GLU A 117 14.85 -11.74 6.11
CA GLU A 117 15.19 -11.52 4.69
C GLU A 117 15.99 -10.23 4.53
N LYS A 118 15.51 -9.10 5.08
CA LYS A 118 16.21 -7.81 5.05
C LYS A 118 17.62 -7.90 5.62
N GLN A 119 17.79 -8.50 6.81
CA GLN A 119 19.11 -8.68 7.43
C GLN A 119 20.06 -9.54 6.60
N THR A 120 19.53 -10.51 5.86
CA THR A 120 20.32 -11.34 4.94
C THR A 120 20.79 -10.50 3.75
N LEU A 121 19.89 -9.74 3.13
CA LEU A 121 20.20 -8.91 1.96
C LEU A 121 21.18 -7.77 2.30
N GLU A 122 21.10 -7.22 3.51
CA GLU A 122 22.01 -6.16 3.99
C GLU A 122 23.47 -6.62 4.08
N LYS A 123 23.71 -7.92 4.27
CA LYS A 123 25.06 -8.51 4.31
C LYS A 123 25.64 -8.79 2.93
N MET A 124 24.81 -8.80 1.89
CA MET A 124 25.20 -9.10 0.51
C MET A 124 25.69 -7.85 -0.22
N GLY A 125 26.65 -8.04 -1.11
CA GLY A 125 27.04 -7.01 -2.08
C GLY A 125 25.91 -6.74 -3.09
N GLU A 126 25.91 -5.58 -3.75
CA GLU A 126 24.82 -5.16 -4.65
C GLU A 126 24.52 -6.19 -5.77
N LYS A 127 25.55 -6.68 -6.47
CA LYS A 127 25.40 -7.66 -7.55
C LYS A 127 24.85 -9.00 -7.05
N GLU A 128 25.33 -9.44 -5.89
CA GLU A 128 24.88 -10.67 -5.24
C GLU A 128 23.41 -10.55 -4.81
N ARG A 129 23.04 -9.41 -4.19
CA ARG A 129 21.67 -9.12 -3.80
C ARG A 129 20.71 -9.12 -4.99
N HIS A 130 21.11 -8.52 -6.11
CA HIS A 130 20.29 -8.52 -7.33
C HIS A 130 20.10 -9.93 -7.89
N ALA A 131 21.16 -10.73 -7.99
CA ALA A 131 21.06 -12.12 -8.44
C ALA A 131 20.15 -12.94 -7.52
N TRP A 132 20.31 -12.79 -6.20
CA TRP A 132 19.49 -13.48 -5.21
C TRP A 132 17.99 -13.15 -5.33
N LEU A 133 17.65 -11.88 -5.59
CA LEU A 133 16.27 -11.46 -5.78
C LEU A 133 15.68 -12.05 -7.07
N ILE A 134 16.42 -12.01 -8.18
CA ILE A 134 15.99 -12.56 -9.49
C ILE A 134 15.77 -14.07 -9.43
N GLU A 135 16.57 -14.80 -8.66
CA GLU A 135 16.43 -16.25 -8.53
C GLU A 135 15.17 -16.67 -7.73
N ARG A 136 14.66 -15.77 -6.88
CA ARG A 136 13.57 -16.07 -5.94
C ARG A 136 12.23 -15.44 -6.30
N TYR A 137 12.22 -14.42 -7.14
CA TYR A 137 11.05 -13.66 -7.57
C TYR A 137 11.03 -13.52 -9.09
#